data_AF-A0A2S0USV2-F1
#
_entry.id   AF-A0A2S0USV2-F1
#
_cell.length_a   1.000
_cell.length_b   1.000
_cell.length_c   1.000
_cell.angle_alpha   90.00
_cell.angle_beta   90.00
_cell.angle_gamma   90.00
#
_symmetry.space_group_name_H-M   'P 1'
#
loop_
_entity.id
_entity.type
_entity.pdbx_description
1 polymer ?
#
loop_
_entity_poly.entity_id
_entity_poly.type
_entity_poly.pdbx_seq_one_letter_code
_entity_poly.pdbx_strand_id
1 'polypeptide(L)'
;MRVSFRGEAKPIERLFDIALRGEPVPLVSVPETPFAFQLVQDRADVDISDPAFDFVRSIRVFEITYQQRRSSDGDCNSWGSVYMGSYGDQGEYSRRRSSVSAVPTASDFAVPTDCRSYWHRSVFVEWRDYEGSYGHEEVHY
;
A
#
# COMPACT_ATOMS: atom_id res chain seq x y z
N MET A 1 8.91 37.12 1.10
CA MET A 1 7.62 36.54 1.54
C MET A 1 7.77 35.03 1.54
N ARG A 2 7.89 34.41 2.71
CA ARG A 2 8.00 32.94 2.85
C ARG A 2 6.65 32.43 3.32
N VAL A 3 6.02 31.57 2.52
CA VAL A 3 4.81 30.84 2.90
C VAL A 3 5.27 29.55 3.56
N SER A 4 4.93 29.38 4.82
CA SER A 4 5.08 28.14 5.56
C SER A 4 3.76 27.38 5.50
N PHE A 5 3.75 26.26 4.77
CA PHE A 5 2.66 25.28 4.86
C PHE A 5 2.84 24.50 6.16
N ARG A 6 1.95 24.71 7.12
CA ARG A 6 1.81 23.85 8.29
C ARG A 6 0.98 22.65 7.87
N GLY A 7 1.62 21.68 7.23
CA GLY A 7 1.00 20.38 6.97
C GLY A 7 0.75 19.68 8.31
N GLU A 8 -0.48 19.23 8.54
CA GLU A 8 -0.78 18.27 9.59
C GLU A 8 0.05 17.01 9.35
N ALA A 9 0.74 16.52 10.39
CA ALA A 9 1.57 15.31 10.30
C ALA A 9 0.70 14.13 9.85
N LYS A 10 1.15 13.41 8.82
CA LYS A 10 0.46 12.21 8.33
C LYS A 10 0.38 11.17 9.45
N PRO A 11 -0.67 10.32 9.52
CA PRO A 11 -0.85 9.34 10.60
C PRO A 11 0.37 8.46 10.88
N ILE A 12 1.18 8.17 9.85
CA ILE A 12 2.39 7.35 9.94
C ILE A 12 3.54 8.01 10.71
N GLU A 13 3.60 9.35 10.75
CA GLU A 13 4.65 10.09 11.47
C GLU A 13 4.38 10.12 12.98
N ARG A 14 3.12 9.97 13.41
CA ARG A 14 2.76 9.86 14.84
C ARG A 14 3.18 8.53 15.47
N LEU A 15 3.40 7.49 14.67
CA LEU A 15 3.86 6.19 15.18
C LEU A 15 5.30 6.25 15.71
N PHE A 16 6.12 7.20 15.24
CA PHE A 16 7.52 7.32 15.67
C PHE A 16 7.74 8.23 16.89
N ASP A 17 6.79 9.13 17.20
CA ASP A 17 6.95 10.12 18.29
C ASP A 17 6.64 9.56 19.69
N ILE A 18 5.97 8.40 19.79
CA ILE A 18 5.68 7.76 21.08
C ILE A 18 6.96 7.18 21.73
N ALA A 19 7.99 6.90 20.94
CA ALA A 19 9.21 6.23 21.41
C ALA A 19 10.21 7.15 22.14
N LEU A 20 10.04 8.48 22.12
CA LEU A 20 11.12 9.41 22.53
C LEU A 20 10.74 10.44 23.60
N ARG A 21 9.51 10.46 24.13
CA ARG A 21 9.15 11.33 25.27
C ARG A 21 8.93 10.50 26.53
N GLY A 22 10.01 10.32 27.29
CA GLY A 22 9.93 9.83 28.65
C GLY A 22 9.26 10.86 29.56
N GLU A 23 8.03 10.55 29.99
CA GLU A 23 7.39 11.07 31.19
C GLU A 23 6.64 9.88 31.85
N PRO A 24 6.63 9.75 33.19
CA PRO A 24 6.33 8.50 33.87
C PRO A 24 4.82 8.28 33.98
N VAL A 25 4.28 7.33 33.20
CA VAL A 25 2.89 6.88 33.33
C VAL A 25 2.82 5.78 34.41
N PRO A 26 1.80 5.74 35.29
CA PRO A 26 1.72 4.76 36.36
C PRO A 26 1.74 3.34 35.82
N LEU A 27 2.50 2.46 36.48
CA LEU A 27 2.77 1.07 36.13
C LEU A 27 1.48 0.24 35.99
N VAL A 28 0.83 0.31 34.83
CA VAL A 28 0.22 -0.90 34.27
C VAL A 28 1.41 -1.71 33.79
N SER A 29 1.65 -2.87 34.42
CA SER A 29 2.75 -3.76 34.12
C SER A 29 2.72 -4.17 32.64
N VAL A 30 3.39 -3.38 31.80
CA VAL A 30 3.83 -3.82 30.49
C VAL A 30 4.87 -4.90 30.79
N PRO A 31 4.69 -6.15 30.34
CA PRO A 31 5.75 -7.13 30.49
C PRO A 31 7.01 -6.57 29.84
N GLU A 32 8.10 -6.46 30.61
CA GLU A 32 9.45 -6.04 30.17
C GLU A 32 10.09 -7.06 29.22
N THR A 33 9.30 -7.80 28.45
CA THR A 33 9.83 -8.51 27.30
C THR A 33 10.19 -7.43 26.28
N PRO A 34 11.48 -7.23 25.95
CA PRO A 34 11.81 -6.41 24.80
C PRO A 34 11.03 -6.96 23.62
N PHE A 35 10.29 -6.09 22.92
CA PHE A 35 9.78 -6.41 21.60
C PHE A 35 10.99 -6.56 20.68
N ALA A 36 11.66 -7.71 20.79
CA ALA A 36 12.62 -8.15 19.84
C ALA A 36 11.81 -8.43 18.57
N PHE A 37 11.84 -7.49 17.62
CA PHE A 37 11.50 -7.80 16.25
C PHE A 37 12.52 -8.83 15.76
N GLN A 38 12.28 -10.10 16.08
CA GLN A 38 13.02 -11.19 15.50
C GLN A 38 12.60 -11.28 14.04
N LEU A 39 13.51 -10.91 13.16
CA LEU A 39 13.40 -11.19 11.74
C LEU A 39 13.49 -12.72 11.58
N VAL A 40 12.38 -13.43 11.74
CA VAL A 40 12.34 -14.88 11.53
C VAL A 40 12.38 -15.11 10.02
N GLN A 41 13.57 -15.40 9.52
CA GLN A 41 13.87 -15.52 8.09
C GLN A 41 13.29 -16.78 7.43
N ASP A 42 12.64 -17.68 8.19
CA ASP A 42 12.21 -19.00 7.68
C ASP A 42 10.77 -19.43 7.99
N ARG A 43 9.93 -18.56 8.57
CA ARG A 43 8.46 -18.64 8.80
C ARG A 43 8.17 -18.01 10.16
N ALA A 44 7.23 -17.08 10.24
CA ALA A 44 6.63 -16.77 11.53
C ALA A 44 5.99 -18.07 12.04
N ASP A 45 6.30 -18.51 13.26
CA ASP A 45 5.61 -19.63 13.94
C ASP A 45 4.18 -19.24 14.38
N VAL A 46 3.58 -18.32 13.64
CA VAL A 46 2.26 -17.76 13.89
C VAL A 46 1.38 -18.27 12.77
N ASP A 47 0.50 -19.19 13.12
CA ASP A 47 -0.54 -19.64 12.21
C ASP A 47 -1.53 -18.50 12.00
N ILE A 48 -1.46 -17.89 10.82
CA ILE A 48 -2.38 -16.84 10.41
C ILE A 48 -3.49 -17.35 9.50
N SER A 49 -3.71 -18.67 9.38
CA SER A 49 -4.85 -19.21 8.62
C SER A 49 -6.20 -18.94 9.28
N ASP A 50 -6.21 -18.67 10.59
CA ASP A 50 -7.44 -18.33 11.31
C ASP A 50 -8.12 -17.09 10.69
N PRO A 51 -9.47 -17.08 10.54
CA PRO A 51 -10.22 -15.94 10.02
C PRO A 51 -9.95 -14.60 10.72
N ALA A 52 -9.46 -14.60 11.96
CA ALA A 52 -9.01 -13.40 12.65
C ALA A 52 -7.94 -12.61 11.87
N PHE A 53 -7.23 -13.26 10.95
CA PHE A 53 -6.21 -12.65 10.09
C PHE A 53 -6.70 -12.38 8.65
N ASP A 54 -8.01 -12.41 8.40
CA ASP A 54 -8.57 -12.11 7.07
C ASP A 54 -8.17 -10.72 6.56
N PHE A 55 -7.86 -9.78 7.46
CA PHE A 55 -7.31 -8.48 7.10
C PHE A 55 -5.99 -8.59 6.32
N VAL A 56 -5.13 -9.57 6.62
CA VAL A 56 -3.89 -9.85 5.87
C VAL A 56 -4.23 -10.34 4.45
N ARG A 57 -5.15 -11.29 4.33
CA ARG A 57 -5.63 -11.84 3.05
C ARG A 57 -6.41 -10.83 2.21
N SER A 58 -6.94 -9.79 2.85
CA SER A 58 -7.64 -8.69 2.18
C SER A 58 -6.70 -7.76 1.42
N ILE A 59 -5.39 -7.75 1.76
CA ILE A 59 -4.41 -6.90 1.11
C ILE A 59 -4.31 -7.25 -0.38
N ARG A 60 -4.43 -6.23 -1.22
CA ARG A 60 -4.21 -6.32 -2.66
C ARG A 60 -3.16 -5.29 -3.06
N VAL A 61 -2.15 -5.75 -3.78
CA VAL A 61 -1.04 -4.91 -4.25
C VAL A 61 -1.11 -4.81 -5.76
N PHE A 62 -1.22 -3.61 -6.30
CA PHE A 62 -1.26 -3.34 -7.73
C PHE A 62 0.02 -2.65 -8.14
N GLU A 63 0.82 -3.32 -8.96
CA GLU A 63 1.97 -2.70 -9.61
C GLU A 63 1.54 -2.25 -11.00
N ILE A 64 1.55 -0.93 -11.21
CA ILE A 64 1.00 -0.28 -12.39
C ILE A 64 2.13 0.39 -13.15
N THR A 65 2.27 0.04 -14.42
CA THR A 65 3.06 0.78 -15.39
C THR A 65 2.20 1.01 -16.59
N TYR A 66 1.95 2.27 -16.95
CA TYR A 66 1.13 2.62 -18.09
C TYR A 66 1.69 3.85 -18.78
N GLN A 67 1.60 3.85 -20.09
CA GLN A 67 1.93 5.02 -20.89
C GLN A 67 1.11 5.05 -22.16
N GLN A 68 0.78 6.27 -22.58
CA GLN A 68 0.14 6.53 -23.85
C GLN A 68 0.71 7.78 -24.50
N ARG A 69 0.65 7.82 -25.83
CA ARG A 69 0.97 9.00 -26.64
C ARG A 69 0.31 8.90 -28.01
N ARG A 70 0.10 10.06 -28.62
CA ARG A 70 -0.31 10.13 -30.02
C ARG A 70 0.87 9.87 -30.96
N SER A 71 0.67 9.08 -32.02
CA SER A 71 1.62 8.90 -33.11
C SER A 71 1.68 10.14 -34.01
N SER A 72 2.66 10.18 -34.93
CA SER A 72 2.68 11.19 -36.00
C SER A 72 1.42 11.16 -36.87
N ASP A 73 0.83 9.97 -37.01
CA ASP A 73 -0.28 9.69 -37.93
C ASP A 73 -1.64 9.92 -37.25
N GLY A 74 -1.65 10.34 -35.98
CA GLY A 74 -2.85 10.66 -35.21
C GLY A 74 -3.38 9.51 -34.33
N ASP A 75 -2.83 8.30 -34.48
CA ASP A 75 -3.26 7.14 -33.70
C ASP A 75 -2.86 7.25 -32.23
N CYS A 76 -3.71 6.72 -31.35
CA CYS A 76 -3.40 6.62 -29.94
C CYS A 76 -2.66 5.31 -29.64
N ASN A 77 -1.37 5.42 -29.34
CA ASN A 77 -0.60 4.28 -28.86
C ASN A 77 -0.64 4.25 -27.34
N SER A 78 -0.96 3.10 -26.76
CA SER A 78 -0.86 2.87 -25.32
C SER A 78 -0.20 1.53 -25.03
N TRP A 79 0.66 1.49 -24.02
CA TRP A 79 1.30 0.27 -23.57
C TRP A 79 1.50 0.31 -22.06
N GLY A 80 1.40 -0.86 -21.44
CA GLY A 80 1.46 -0.96 -19.99
C GLY A 80 1.32 -2.38 -19.48
N SER A 81 1.57 -2.53 -18.20
CA SER A 81 1.39 -3.76 -17.44
C SER A 81 0.82 -3.42 -16.09
N VAL A 82 -0.23 -4.15 -15.71
CA VAL A 82 -0.72 -4.19 -14.35
C VAL A 82 -0.48 -5.59 -13.83
N TYR A 83 0.07 -5.69 -12.63
CA TYR A 83 0.16 -6.93 -11.89
C TYR A 83 -0.58 -6.77 -10.57
N MET A 84 -1.35 -7.79 -10.19
CA MET A 84 -2.06 -7.84 -8.92
C MET A 84 -1.43 -8.92 -8.05
N GLY A 85 -1.04 -8.51 -6.85
CA GLY A 85 -0.54 -9.32 -5.78
C GLY A 85 -1.60 -9.59 -4.71
N SER A 86 -1.53 -10.76 -4.10
CA SER A 86 -2.41 -11.19 -3.01
C SER A 86 -1.68 -12.10 -2.04
N TYR A 87 -2.17 -12.12 -0.81
CA TYR A 87 -1.68 -12.99 0.26
C TYR A 87 -2.63 -14.17 0.48
N GLY A 88 -2.07 -15.36 0.64
CA GLY A 88 -2.82 -16.57 0.96
C GLY A 88 -2.90 -16.86 2.46
N ASP A 89 -3.25 -18.09 2.82
CA ASP A 89 -3.68 -18.43 4.19
C ASP A 89 -2.55 -18.31 5.21
N GLN A 90 -1.30 -18.50 4.79
CA GLN A 90 -0.11 -18.39 5.64
C GLN A 90 0.71 -17.15 5.29
N GLY A 91 0.10 -16.16 4.62
CA GLY A 91 0.78 -14.92 4.22
C GLY A 91 1.75 -15.11 3.05
N GLU A 92 1.65 -16.22 2.31
CA GLU A 92 2.37 -16.40 1.07
C GLU A 92 1.93 -15.37 0.05
N TYR A 93 2.89 -14.66 -0.53
CA TYR A 93 2.63 -13.68 -1.56
C TYR A 93 2.63 -14.33 -2.94
N SER A 94 1.58 -14.08 -3.72
CA SER A 94 1.50 -14.45 -5.13
C SER A 94 1.15 -13.24 -5.97
N ARG A 95 1.76 -13.14 -7.17
CA ARG A 95 1.56 -12.06 -8.13
C ARG A 95 1.16 -12.62 -9.48
N ARG A 96 0.14 -12.04 -10.11
CA ARG A 96 -0.32 -12.43 -11.44
C ARG A 96 -0.56 -11.22 -12.34
N ARG A 97 -0.49 -11.43 -13.65
CA ARG A 97 -0.85 -10.40 -14.62
C ARG A 97 -2.32 -10.03 -14.44
N SER A 98 -2.62 -8.74 -14.48
CA SER A 98 -3.96 -8.19 -14.37
C SER A 98 -4.21 -7.17 -15.49
N SER A 99 -5.36 -6.49 -15.44
CA SER A 99 -5.76 -5.46 -16.39
C SER A 99 -5.81 -4.07 -15.76
N VAL A 100 -5.71 -3.06 -16.61
CA VAL A 100 -5.96 -1.64 -16.26
C VAL A 100 -7.34 -1.46 -15.62
N SER A 101 -8.36 -2.14 -16.14
CA SER A 101 -9.74 -2.07 -15.62
C SER A 101 -9.94 -2.71 -14.25
N ALA A 102 -8.98 -3.49 -13.77
CA ALA A 102 -9.04 -4.12 -12.45
C ALA A 102 -8.44 -3.23 -11.35
N VAL A 103 -7.76 -2.15 -11.71
CA VAL A 103 -7.22 -1.20 -10.73
C VAL A 103 -8.39 -0.49 -10.04
N PRO A 104 -8.45 -0.48 -8.70
CA PRO A 104 -9.50 0.19 -7.96
C PRO A 104 -9.54 1.69 -8.25
N THR A 105 -10.73 2.27 -8.23
CA THR A 105 -10.95 3.71 -8.44
C THR A 105 -10.39 4.60 -7.33
N ALA A 106 -9.99 4.00 -6.20
CA ALA A 106 -9.27 4.67 -5.14
C ALA A 106 -7.80 4.96 -5.50
N SER A 107 -7.27 4.32 -6.55
CA SER A 107 -5.97 4.67 -7.11
C SER A 107 -6.06 5.99 -7.88
N ASP A 108 -4.98 6.76 -7.85
CA ASP A 108 -4.78 7.95 -8.68
C ASP A 108 -4.58 7.59 -10.17
N PHE A 109 -4.43 6.30 -10.49
CA PHE A 109 -4.33 5.83 -11.86
C PHE A 109 -5.63 6.00 -12.64
N ALA A 110 -5.59 6.87 -13.65
CA ALA A 110 -6.63 7.00 -14.65
C ALA A 110 -6.06 6.95 -16.07
N VAL A 111 -6.82 6.41 -17.02
CA VAL A 111 -6.46 6.43 -18.45
C VAL A 111 -7.10 7.65 -19.12
N PRO A 112 -6.33 8.65 -19.59
CA PRO A 112 -6.89 9.83 -20.23
C PRO A 112 -7.57 9.51 -21.56
N THR A 113 -8.78 10.01 -21.76
CA THR A 113 -9.60 9.81 -22.98
C THR A 113 -9.13 10.63 -24.19
N ASP A 114 -8.38 11.70 -23.96
CA ASP A 114 -7.91 12.66 -24.98
C ASP A 114 -6.63 12.20 -25.73
N CYS A 115 -6.10 11.03 -25.38
CA CYS A 115 -4.81 10.52 -25.87
C CYS A 115 -3.66 11.53 -25.70
N ARG A 116 -3.70 12.38 -24.67
CA ARG A 116 -2.52 13.19 -24.33
C ARG A 116 -1.37 12.28 -23.91
N SER A 117 -0.13 12.76 -24.08
CA SER A 117 1.03 12.06 -23.51
C SER A 117 0.83 11.90 -22.01
N TYR A 118 0.84 10.66 -21.54
CA TYR A 118 0.55 10.34 -20.16
C TYR A 118 1.33 9.12 -19.74
N TRP A 119 2.11 9.25 -18.67
CA TRP A 119 2.96 8.22 -18.12
C TRP A 119 2.58 8.05 -16.65
N HIS A 120 2.37 6.80 -16.22
CA HIS A 120 1.99 6.45 -14.87
C HIS A 120 2.79 5.25 -14.40
N ARG A 121 3.39 5.39 -13.23
CA ARG A 121 4.08 4.31 -12.54
C ARG A 121 3.78 4.43 -11.07
N SER A 122 3.17 3.41 -10.51
CA SER A 122 2.90 3.37 -9.09
C SER A 122 2.76 1.95 -8.56
N VAL A 123 2.87 1.85 -7.24
CA VAL A 123 2.37 0.72 -6.48
C VAL A 123 1.18 1.23 -5.67
N PHE A 124 0.00 0.71 -5.97
CA PHE A 124 -1.23 0.97 -5.23
C PHE A 124 -1.53 -0.22 -4.34
N VAL A 125 -1.82 0.02 -3.06
CA VAL A 125 -2.15 -1.03 -2.08
C VAL A 125 -3.50 -0.69 -1.48
N GLU A 126 -4.41 -1.66 -1.42
CA GLU A 126 -5.65 -1.56 -0.66
C GLU A 126 -5.80 -2.71 0.32
N TRP A 127 -6.53 -2.49 1.40
CA TRP A 127 -6.80 -3.47 2.44
C TRP A 127 -8.12 -3.18 3.17
N ARG A 128 -8.59 -4.16 3.93
CA ARG A 128 -9.53 -3.99 5.02
C ARG A 128 -8.81 -4.28 6.33
N ASP A 129 -8.94 -3.41 7.32
CA ASP A 129 -8.35 -3.64 8.65
C ASP A 129 -9.13 -4.70 9.45
N TYR A 130 -8.73 -4.95 10.70
CA TYR A 130 -9.38 -5.95 11.56
C TYR A 130 -10.82 -5.59 11.92
N GLU A 131 -11.22 -4.32 11.80
CA GLU A 131 -12.60 -3.84 12.01
C GLU A 131 -13.40 -3.86 10.70
N GLY A 132 -12.76 -4.21 9.58
CA GLY A 132 -13.34 -4.26 8.25
C GLY A 132 -13.34 -2.92 7.50
N SER A 133 -12.70 -1.88 8.07
CA SER A 133 -12.61 -0.55 7.46
C SER A 133 -11.66 -0.57 6.27
N TYR A 134 -12.06 0.10 5.19
CA TYR A 134 -11.27 0.18 3.97
C TYR A 134 -10.11 1.18 4.11
N GLY A 135 -8.91 0.76 3.72
CA GLY A 135 -7.73 1.61 3.61
C GLY A 135 -7.01 1.40 2.29
N HIS A 136 -6.27 2.43 1.84
CA HIS A 136 -5.41 2.35 0.68
C HIS A 136 -4.21 3.30 0.81
N GLU A 137 -3.17 3.04 0.04
CA GLU A 137 -2.00 3.90 -0.13
C GLU A 137 -1.46 3.76 -1.56
N GLU A 138 -0.89 4.83 -2.12
CA GLU A 138 -0.26 4.80 -3.44
C GLU A 138 1.12 5.46 -3.41
N VAL A 139 2.11 4.80 -4.01
CA VAL A 139 3.48 5.33 -4.13
C VAL A 139 3.85 5.41 -5.61
N HIS A 140 4.23 6.61 -6.06
CA HIS A 140 4.68 6.88 -7.43
C HIS A 140 6.21 6.85 -7.56
N TYR A 141 6.75 6.42 -8.71
CA TYR A 141 8.20 6.30 -8.94
C TYR A 141 8.65 6.35 -10.42
#